data_AF-A0A449IFD2-F1
#
_entry.id   AF-A0A449IFD2-F1
#
_cell.length_a   1.000
_cell.length_b   1.000
_cell.length_c   1.000
_cell.angle_alpha   90.00
_cell.angle_beta   90.00
_cell.angle_gamma   90.00
#
_symmetry.space_group_name_H-M   'P 1'
#
loop_
_entity.id
_entity.type
_entity.pdbx_description
1 polymer ?
#
loop_
_entity_poly.entity_id
_entity_poly.type
_entity_poly.pdbx_seq_one_letter_code
_entity_poly.pdbx_strand_id
1 'polypeptide(L)'
;MSELIDEERPKAFYDHIRNKDYGLSPEIPADKRTLNQFRRFTGRAEGLSISFEAHLLGSKVEFDEEAGTLVIKGLPTQLLDQLKRSK
;
A
#
# COMPACT_ATOMS: atom_id res chain seq x y z
N MET A 1 -17.76 -41.62 2.57
CA MET A 1 -18.36 -41.97 3.88
C MET A 1 -17.82 -40.98 4.89
N SER A 2 -18.73 -40.23 5.52
CA SER A 2 -18.44 -39.24 6.55
C SER A 2 -18.08 -39.95 7.85
N GLU A 3 -16.95 -39.61 8.46
CA GLU A 3 -16.69 -39.90 9.87
C GLU A 3 -16.15 -38.64 10.57
N LEU A 4 -17.11 -37.89 11.13
CA LEU A 4 -17.12 -37.19 12.41
C LEU A 4 -15.82 -36.50 12.87
N ILE A 5 -15.85 -35.17 12.80
CA ILE A 5 -15.00 -34.32 13.65
C ILE A 5 -15.58 -34.41 15.07
N ASP A 6 -14.88 -35.13 15.93
CA ASP A 6 -15.18 -35.30 17.34
C ASP A 6 -14.84 -34.01 18.11
N GLU A 7 -15.85 -33.35 18.69
CA GLU A 7 -15.77 -32.02 19.34
C GLU A 7 -15.34 -32.08 20.83
N GLU A 8 -14.91 -33.24 21.37
CA GLU A 8 -14.74 -33.37 22.83
C GLU A 8 -13.31 -33.19 23.38
N ARG A 9 -12.29 -32.86 22.57
CA ARG A 9 -10.92 -32.65 23.10
C ARG A 9 -10.14 -31.50 22.44
N PRO A 10 -10.41 -30.23 22.78
CA PRO A 10 -9.69 -29.08 22.21
C PRO A 10 -8.22 -28.93 22.67
N LYS A 11 -7.70 -29.82 23.52
CA LYS A 11 -6.35 -29.67 24.13
C LYS A 11 -5.22 -30.35 23.36
N ALA A 12 -5.51 -31.26 22.42
CA ALA A 12 -4.47 -31.98 21.68
C ALA A 12 -3.82 -31.15 20.55
N PHE A 13 -4.46 -30.07 20.10
CA PHE A 13 -3.88 -29.15 19.12
C PHE A 13 -2.87 -28.18 19.72
N TYR A 14 -3.05 -27.79 20.99
CA TYR A 14 -2.16 -26.83 21.66
C TYR A 14 -0.76 -27.40 21.94
N ASP A 15 -0.67 -28.69 22.31
CA ASP A 15 0.63 -29.31 22.63
C ASP A 15 1.44 -29.68 21.39
N HIS A 16 0.82 -29.86 20.21
CA HIS A 16 1.56 -30.19 18.98
C HIS A 16 2.24 -28.98 18.33
N ILE A 17 1.72 -27.76 18.53
CA ILE A 17 2.30 -26.54 17.94
C ILE A 17 3.51 -26.05 18.75
N ARG A 18 3.56 -26.35 20.05
CA ARG A 18 4.58 -25.78 20.95
C ARG A 18 5.97 -26.39 20.82
N ASN A 19 6.09 -27.58 20.22
CA ASN A 19 7.34 -28.34 20.15
C ASN A 19 8.01 -28.34 18.76
N LYS A 20 7.50 -27.56 17.81
CA LYS A 20 8.24 -27.26 16.57
C LYS A 20 8.88 -25.89 16.70
N ASP A 21 10.15 -25.96 17.01
CA ASP A 21 11.24 -25.02 16.77
C ASP A 21 11.07 -24.21 15.47
N TYR A 22 10.13 -23.27 15.45
CA TYR A 22 10.10 -22.18 14.51
C TYR A 22 10.57 -20.96 15.28
N GLY A 23 11.85 -20.62 15.07
CA GLY A 23 12.46 -19.35 15.49
C GLY A 23 11.81 -18.15 14.79
N LEU A 24 10.52 -17.96 15.05
CA LEU A 24 9.75 -16.81 14.62
C LEU A 24 9.67 -15.87 15.82
N SER A 25 10.47 -14.81 15.78
CA SER A 25 10.32 -13.69 16.68
C SER A 25 8.84 -13.26 16.74
N PRO A 26 8.25 -13.06 17.93
CA PRO A 26 6.83 -12.77 18.12
C PRO A 26 6.39 -11.40 17.59
N GLU A 27 7.33 -10.60 17.09
CA GLU A 27 7.07 -9.40 16.34
C GLU A 27 7.80 -9.56 15.01
N ILE A 28 7.04 -9.67 13.92
CA ILE A 28 7.57 -9.22 12.63
C ILE A 28 7.76 -7.72 12.84
N PRO A 29 8.99 -7.16 12.90
CA PRO A 29 9.12 -5.72 12.86
C PRO A 29 8.51 -5.34 11.53
N ALA A 30 7.29 -4.77 11.54
CA ALA A 30 6.69 -4.20 10.36
C ALA A 30 7.73 -3.19 9.89
N ASP A 31 8.43 -3.54 8.83
CA ASP A 31 9.61 -2.85 8.38
C ASP A 31 9.11 -1.48 7.94
N LYS A 32 9.14 -0.51 8.86
CA LYS A 32 8.50 0.81 8.73
C LYS A 32 9.05 1.55 7.50
N ARG A 33 10.21 1.11 7.00
CA ARG A 33 10.82 1.55 5.75
C ARG A 33 10.02 1.10 4.52
N THR A 34 9.54 -0.14 4.47
CA THR A 34 8.69 -0.62 3.36
C THR A 34 7.32 0.03 3.42
N LEU A 35 6.74 0.19 4.62
CA LEU A 35 5.42 0.83 4.77
C LEU A 35 5.43 2.29 4.28
N ASN A 36 6.53 3.02 4.48
CA ASN A 36 6.69 4.39 3.96
C ASN A 36 6.82 4.46 2.44
N GLN A 37 7.33 3.41 1.78
CA GLN A 37 7.40 3.35 0.31
C GLN A 37 6.01 3.19 -0.33
N PHE A 38 5.06 2.58 0.37
CA PHE A 38 3.69 2.37 -0.12
C PHE A 38 2.71 3.49 0.24
N ARG A 39 3.15 4.56 0.92
CA ARG A 39 2.24 5.67 1.26
C ARG A 39 1.80 6.36 -0.02
N ARG A 40 0.49 6.55 -0.20
CA ARG A 40 -0.11 7.17 -1.39
C ARG A 40 -0.83 8.45 -1.01
N PHE A 41 -0.60 9.51 -1.77
CA PHE A 41 -1.40 10.74 -1.68
C PHE A 41 -2.61 10.61 -2.62
N THR A 42 -3.79 10.98 -2.12
CA THR A 42 -5.04 10.94 -2.88
C THR A 42 -5.89 12.16 -2.56
N GLY A 43 -6.46 12.80 -3.59
CA GLY A 43 -7.36 13.93 -3.43
C GLY A 43 -8.37 14.02 -4.58
N ARG A 44 -9.54 14.60 -4.31
CA ARG A 44 -10.58 14.85 -5.32
C ARG A 44 -11.14 16.26 -5.13
N ALA A 45 -11.34 16.98 -6.23
CA ALA A 45 -11.96 18.30 -6.24
C ALA A 45 -12.58 18.56 -7.62
N GLU A 46 -13.82 19.07 -7.69
CA GLU A 46 -14.45 19.61 -8.91
C GLU A 46 -14.22 18.81 -10.21
N GLY A 47 -14.38 17.48 -10.15
CA GLY A 47 -14.20 16.59 -11.32
C GLY A 47 -12.75 16.16 -11.59
N LEU A 48 -11.78 16.64 -10.80
CA LEU A 48 -10.39 16.22 -10.79
C LEU A 48 -10.13 15.17 -9.70
N SER A 49 -9.43 14.09 -10.05
CA SER A 49 -8.97 13.06 -9.11
C SER A 49 -7.46 12.91 -9.25
N ILE A 50 -6.72 13.15 -8.17
CA ILE A 50 -5.26 13.09 -8.13
C ILE A 50 -4.84 11.96 -7.21
N SER A 51 -3.88 11.14 -7.67
CA SER A 51 -3.42 9.98 -6.91
C SER A 51 -2.01 9.57 -7.31
N PHE A 52 -1.06 9.60 -6.37
CA PHE A 52 0.35 9.27 -6.65
C PHE A 52 1.07 8.73 -5.41
N GLU A 53 2.14 7.96 -5.63
CA GLU A 53 2.96 7.40 -4.55
C GLU A 53 3.84 8.47 -3.90
N ALA A 54 3.99 8.40 -2.58
CA ALA A 54 4.67 9.44 -1.80
C ALA A 54 6.13 9.62 -2.21
N HIS A 55 6.80 8.56 -2.69
CA HIS A 55 8.17 8.63 -3.16
C HIS A 55 8.35 9.50 -4.41
N LEU A 56 7.26 9.81 -5.13
CA LEU A 56 7.29 10.69 -6.31
C LEU A 56 7.34 12.18 -5.92
N LEU A 57 6.99 12.53 -4.68
CA LEU A 57 7.07 13.89 -4.17
C LEU A 57 8.55 14.31 -4.03
N GLY A 58 8.91 15.48 -4.57
CA GLY A 58 10.29 15.95 -4.70
C GLY A 58 11.06 15.38 -5.89
N SER A 59 10.45 14.47 -6.68
CA SER A 59 11.07 13.90 -7.89
C SER A 59 10.24 14.20 -9.14
N LYS A 60 9.09 13.53 -9.30
CA LYS A 60 8.16 13.76 -10.42
C LYS A 60 7.02 14.70 -10.07
N VAL A 61 6.72 14.84 -8.78
CA VAL A 61 5.69 15.73 -8.27
C VAL A 61 6.35 16.72 -7.33
N GLU A 62 6.16 18.00 -7.57
CA GLU A 62 6.60 19.08 -6.69
C GLU A 62 5.38 19.75 -6.08
N PHE A 63 5.46 20.05 -4.79
CA PHE A 63 4.44 20.80 -4.08
C PHE A 63 5.03 22.13 -3.64
N ASP A 64 4.36 23.21 -4.04
CA ASP A 64 4.60 24.56 -3.55
C ASP A 64 3.52 24.88 -2.52
N GLU A 65 3.93 24.96 -1.24
CA GLU A 65 3.02 25.21 -0.13
C GLU A 65 2.51 26.65 -0.11
N GLU A 66 3.35 27.62 -0.45
CA GLU A 66 2.98 29.05 -0.43
C GLU A 66 1.95 29.36 -1.52
N ALA A 67 2.12 28.78 -2.70
CA ALA A 67 1.19 28.93 -3.82
C ALA A 67 0.06 27.89 -3.82
N GLY A 68 0.07 26.90 -2.92
CA GLY A 68 -0.89 25.81 -2.87
C GLY A 68 -0.96 25.00 -4.19
N THR A 69 0.17 24.84 -4.88
CA THR A 69 0.22 24.30 -6.26
C THR A 69 0.98 22.98 -6.32
N LEU A 70 0.50 22.05 -7.16
CA LEU A 70 1.20 20.81 -7.49
C LEU A 70 1.69 20.86 -8.95
N VAL A 71 2.99 20.65 -9.15
CA VAL A 71 3.61 20.54 -10.47
C VAL A 71 3.95 19.08 -10.75
N ILE A 72 3.43 18.53 -11.85
CA ILE A 72 3.69 17.15 -12.27
C ILE A 72 4.59 17.15 -13.50
N LYS A 73 5.79 16.58 -13.36
CA LYS A 73 6.78 16.41 -14.42
C LYS A 73 6.66 15.04 -15.07
N GLY A 74 6.89 14.98 -16.38
CA GLY A 74 6.91 13.73 -17.13
C GLY A 74 5.53 13.06 -17.20
N LEU A 75 4.51 13.81 -17.62
CA LEU A 75 3.15 13.29 -17.79
C LEU A 75 3.14 12.06 -18.73
N PRO A 76 2.24 11.09 -18.49
CA PRO A 76 2.06 9.95 -19.39
C PRO A 76 1.80 10.43 -20.83
N THR A 77 2.40 9.75 -21.80
CA THR A 77 2.27 10.10 -23.23
C THR A 77 0.82 10.22 -23.67
N GLN A 78 -0.03 9.29 -23.23
CA GLN A 78 -1.46 9.32 -23.52
C GLN A 78 -2.14 10.62 -23.03
N LEU A 79 -1.83 11.09 -21.82
CA LEU A 79 -2.40 12.33 -21.29
C LEU A 79 -1.83 13.54 -22.04
N LEU A 80 -0.54 13.51 -22.37
CA LEU A 80 0.12 14.57 -23.13
C LEU A 80 -0.47 14.71 -24.55
N ASP A 81 -0.77 13.59 -25.20
CA ASP A 81 -1.43 13.55 -26.51
C ASP A 81 -2.88 14.06 -26.44
N GLN A 82 -3.63 13.69 -25.39
CA GLN A 82 -4.97 14.23 -25.16
C GLN A 82 -4.94 15.76 -25.01
N LEU A 83 -4.03 16.28 -24.17
CA LEU A 83 -3.88 17.72 -23.96
C LEU A 83 -3.47 18.47 -25.23
N LYS A 84 -2.61 17.88 -26.07
CA LYS A 84 -2.18 18.47 -27.34
C LYS A 84 -3.30 18.51 -28.38
N ARG A 85 -4.17 17.50 -28.41
CA ARG A 85 -5.30 17.44 -29.36
C ARG A 85 -6.47 18.35 -28.97
N SER A 86 -6.55 18.73 -27.70
CA SER A 86 -7.55 19.68 -27.19
C SER A 86 -7.11 21.15 -27.32
N LYS A 87 -5.91 21.42 -27.83
CA LYS A 87 -5.45 22.76 -28.23
C LYS A 87 -5.75 23.01 -29.70
#